data_AF-A0A117S8J4-F1
#
_entry.id   AF-A0A117S8J4-F1
#
_cell.length_a   1.000
_cell.length_b   1.000
_cell.length_c   1.000
_cell.angle_alpha   90.00
_cell.angle_beta   90.00
_cell.angle_gamma   90.00
#
_symmetry.space_group_name_H-M   'P 1'
#
loop_
_entity.id
_entity.type
_entity.pdbx_description
1 polymer ?
#
loop_
_entity_poly.entity_id
_entity_poly.type
_entity_poly.pdbx_seq_one_letter_code
_entity_poly.pdbx_strand_id
1 'polypeptide(L)'
;METTMNPVKNILSSGLICGTLLVAATSSGFAADVDFSRYFKSATALSAVASAVSILEPCEKPIKFSEKVEDDAVTLTATCPASDGESITVEVSFQKDETGTLFPDSFDYGN
;
A
#
# COMPACT_ATOMS: atom_id res chain seq x y z
N MET A 1 -6.32 23.23 -44.58
CA MET A 1 -7.27 22.79 -43.55
C MET A 1 -6.63 21.62 -42.83
N GLU A 2 -6.05 21.93 -41.67
CA GLU A 2 -5.60 21.00 -40.64
C GLU A 2 -6.81 20.17 -40.15
N THR A 3 -6.66 18.91 -39.74
CA THR A 3 -6.40 18.62 -38.32
C THR A 3 -5.67 17.28 -38.18
N THR A 4 -4.47 17.39 -37.62
CA THR A 4 -3.61 16.35 -37.06
C THR A 4 -4.34 15.54 -35.99
N MET A 5 -4.38 14.22 -36.11
CA MET A 5 -4.88 13.33 -35.06
C MET A 5 -3.68 12.67 -34.37
N ASN A 6 -3.39 13.14 -33.15
CA ASN A 6 -2.25 12.75 -32.33
C ASN A 6 -2.26 11.26 -31.94
N PRO A 7 -1.09 10.61 -31.81
CA PRO A 7 -0.98 9.24 -31.34
C PRO A 7 -1.34 9.12 -29.86
N VAL A 8 -2.03 8.02 -29.55
CA VAL A 8 -2.50 7.53 -28.25
C VAL A 8 -1.41 7.64 -27.18
N LYS A 9 -1.41 8.76 -26.46
CA LYS A 9 -0.64 8.98 -25.24
C LYS A 9 -1.56 8.71 -24.05
N ASN A 10 -1.88 7.44 -23.75
CA ASN A 10 -2.69 7.11 -22.57
C ASN A 10 -2.55 5.66 -22.05
N ILE A 11 -1.35 5.08 -22.11
CA ILE A 11 -1.06 3.74 -21.55
C ILE A 11 -0.47 3.83 -20.11
N LEU A 12 -0.45 5.01 -19.49
CA LEU A 12 0.05 5.18 -18.11
C LEU A 12 -1.06 5.11 -17.05
N SER A 13 -2.33 4.97 -17.44
CA SER A 13 -3.44 5.09 -16.47
C SER A 13 -3.99 3.75 -15.98
N SER A 14 -3.68 2.62 -16.62
CA SER A 14 -4.26 1.32 -16.24
C SER A 14 -3.56 0.64 -15.05
N GLY A 15 -2.30 1.01 -14.75
CA GLY A 15 -1.59 0.50 -13.57
C GLY A 15 -2.01 1.18 -12.27
N LEU A 16 -2.44 2.45 -12.33
CA LEU A 16 -2.82 3.23 -11.16
C LEU A 16 -4.23 2.87 -10.64
N ILE A 17 -5.11 2.39 -11.53
CA ILE A 17 -6.51 2.10 -11.23
C ILE A 17 -6.65 0.77 -10.47
N CYS A 18 -5.77 -0.21 -10.71
CA CYS A 18 -5.81 -1.49 -9.99
C CYS A 18 -5.38 -1.32 -8.52
N GLY A 19 -4.36 -0.49 -8.26
CA GLY A 19 -3.89 -0.21 -6.90
C GLY A 19 -4.87 0.63 -6.06
N THR A 20 -5.62 1.54 -6.68
CA THR A 20 -6.63 2.36 -5.97
C THR A 20 -7.91 1.58 -5.66
N LEU A 21 -8.30 0.62 -6.51
CA LEU A 21 -9.47 -0.23 -6.26
C LEU A 21 -9.25 -1.27 -5.15
N LEU A 22 -8.04 -1.83 -5.03
CA LEU A 22 -7.68 -2.73 -3.93
C LEU A 22 -7.73 -2.02 -2.57
N VAL A 23 -7.34 -0.74 -2.52
CA VAL A 23 -7.46 0.11 -1.32
C VAL A 23 -8.91 0.56 -1.09
N ALA A 24 -9.78 0.59 -2.10
CA ALA A 24 -11.19 0.94 -1.91
C ALA A 24 -12.03 -0.24 -1.35
N ALA A 25 -11.64 -1.49 -1.57
CA ALA A 25 -12.40 -2.67 -1.12
C ALA A 25 -12.22 -3.03 0.37
N THR A 26 -11.32 -2.33 1.07
CA THR A 26 -11.04 -2.45 2.51
C THR A 26 -11.63 -1.27 3.32
N SER A 27 -12.46 -0.43 2.70
CA SER A 27 -12.94 0.88 3.21
C SER A 27 -14.04 0.87 4.28
N SER A 28 -14.21 -0.21 5.03
CA SER A 28 -15.01 -0.18 6.27
C SER A 28 -14.17 -0.42 7.54
N GLY A 29 -12.85 -0.59 7.39
CA GLY A 29 -11.92 -0.83 8.51
C GLY A 29 -10.55 -0.16 8.43
N PHE A 30 -10.27 0.68 7.43
CA PHE A 30 -9.05 1.49 7.47
C PHE A 30 -9.12 2.44 8.66
N ALA A 31 -8.21 2.23 9.60
CA ALA A 31 -7.95 3.16 10.67
C ALA A 31 -7.73 4.55 10.08
N ALA A 32 -8.40 5.55 10.65
CA ALA A 32 -8.11 6.97 10.37
C ALA A 32 -6.65 7.36 10.70
N ASP A 33 -5.91 6.46 11.34
CA ASP A 33 -4.52 6.61 11.78
C ASP A 33 -3.46 6.48 10.68
N VAL A 34 -3.75 5.91 9.51
CA VAL A 34 -2.75 5.74 8.44
C VAL A 34 -3.02 6.69 7.27
N ASP A 35 -2.09 7.62 7.03
CA ASP A 35 -2.17 8.50 5.86
C ASP A 35 -1.61 7.80 4.61
N PHE A 36 -2.46 7.03 3.95
CA PHE A 36 -2.08 6.29 2.75
C PHE A 36 -1.62 7.17 1.58
N SER A 37 -1.96 8.46 1.59
CA SER A 37 -1.59 9.45 0.56
C SER A 37 -0.08 9.50 0.30
N ARG A 38 0.74 9.23 1.33
CA ARG A 38 2.21 9.20 1.20
C ARG A 38 2.73 8.06 0.33
N TYR A 39 2.08 6.89 0.36
CA TYR A 39 2.52 5.73 -0.40
C TYR A 39 2.15 5.87 -1.88
N PHE A 40 1.12 6.65 -2.22
CA PHE A 40 0.76 6.96 -3.61
C PHE A 40 1.78 7.85 -4.33
N LYS A 41 2.72 8.48 -3.60
CA LYS A 41 3.79 9.29 -4.21
C LYS A 41 4.90 8.43 -4.83
N SER A 42 4.97 7.15 -4.47
CA SER A 42 5.98 6.20 -4.95
C SER A 42 5.31 4.92 -5.44
N ALA A 43 5.43 4.63 -6.74
CA ALA A 43 4.89 3.38 -7.30
C ALA A 43 5.49 2.14 -6.59
N THR A 44 6.75 2.22 -6.19
CA THR A 44 7.46 1.16 -5.45
C THR A 44 6.87 1.00 -4.05
N ALA A 45 6.59 2.10 -3.35
CA ALA A 45 5.97 2.04 -2.03
C ALA A 45 4.56 1.45 -2.11
N LEU A 46 3.75 1.90 -3.07
CA LEU A 46 2.41 1.37 -3.31
C LEU A 46 2.45 -0.13 -3.64
N SER A 47 3.39 -0.57 -4.47
CA SER A 47 3.57 -1.98 -4.82
C SER A 47 3.92 -2.84 -3.61
N ALA A 48 4.75 -2.33 -2.69
CA ALA A 48 5.12 -3.04 -1.47
C ALA A 48 3.92 -3.15 -0.51
N VAL A 49 3.16 -2.06 -0.32
CA VAL A 49 1.92 -2.10 0.48
C VAL A 49 0.90 -3.07 -0.12
N ALA A 50 0.71 -3.07 -1.44
CA ALA A 50 -0.20 -4.00 -2.10
C ALA A 50 0.23 -5.47 -1.88
N SER A 51 1.54 -5.74 -1.99
CA SER A 51 2.09 -7.09 -1.75
C SER A 51 1.87 -7.54 -0.30
N ALA A 52 2.05 -6.63 0.66
CA ALA A 52 1.79 -6.86 2.07
C ALA A 52 0.32 -7.21 2.35
N VAL A 53 -0.61 -6.44 1.76
CA VAL A 53 -2.04 -6.67 1.92
C VAL A 53 -2.48 -7.97 1.23
N SER A 54 -1.87 -8.35 0.11
CA SER A 54 -2.13 -9.64 -0.56
C SER A 54 -1.79 -10.85 0.32
N ILE A 55 -0.78 -10.74 1.19
CA ILE A 55 -0.45 -11.81 2.15
C ILE A 55 -1.54 -11.98 3.20
N LEU A 56 -2.34 -10.93 3.45
CA LEU A 56 -3.46 -10.93 4.39
C LEU A 56 -4.80 -11.29 3.74
N GLU A 57 -4.84 -11.61 2.44
CA GLU A 57 -6.06 -12.10 1.77
C GLU A 57 -6.71 -13.35 2.41
N PRO A 58 -5.98 -14.35 2.91
CA PRO A 58 -6.60 -15.52 3.53
C PRO A 58 -7.16 -15.24 4.93
N CYS A 59 -6.93 -14.06 5.50
CA CYS A 59 -7.35 -13.74 6.86
C CYS A 59 -8.84 -13.44 6.99
N GLU A 60 -9.35 -13.59 8.21
CA GLU A 60 -10.66 -13.07 8.57
C GLU A 60 -10.60 -11.54 8.73
N LYS A 61 -11.60 -10.84 8.19
CA LYS A 61 -11.72 -9.38 8.32
C LYS A 61 -12.25 -9.02 9.72
N PRO A 62 -11.86 -7.86 10.30
CA PRO A 62 -11.13 -6.75 9.67
C PRO A 62 -9.61 -6.81 9.82
N ILE A 63 -8.89 -6.36 8.79
CA ILE A 63 -7.45 -6.09 8.85
C ILE A 63 -7.25 -4.78 9.64
N LYS A 64 -6.40 -4.81 10.66
CA LYS A 64 -5.98 -3.66 11.45
C LYS A 64 -4.69 -3.10 10.86
N PHE A 65 -4.70 -1.82 10.52
CA PHE A 65 -3.51 -1.11 10.06
C PHE A 65 -3.00 -0.18 11.15
N SER A 66 -1.68 -0.12 11.31
CA SER A 66 -0.98 0.83 12.16
C SER A 66 0.25 1.34 11.43
N GLU A 67 0.65 2.56 11.74
CA GLU A 67 1.83 3.18 11.14
C GLU A 67 2.70 3.78 12.24
N LYS A 68 4.01 3.54 12.15
CA LYS A 68 5.03 4.25 12.91
C LYS A 68 5.81 5.15 11.96
N VAL A 69 5.85 6.45 12.25
CA VAL A 69 6.57 7.44 11.44
C VAL A 69 7.73 7.99 12.25
N GLU A 70 8.92 7.86 11.70
CA GLU A 70 10.15 8.48 12.21
C GLU A 70 10.65 9.51 11.18
N ASP A 71 11.69 10.28 11.53
CA ASP A 71 12.20 11.35 10.66
C ASP A 71 12.57 10.81 9.27
N ASP A 72 13.36 9.73 9.23
CA ASP A 72 13.90 9.14 7.99
C ASP A 72 13.21 7.83 7.57
N ALA A 73 12.27 7.31 8.36
CA ALA A 73 11.67 6.00 8.10
C ALA A 73 10.15 5.98 8.39
N VAL A 74 9.46 5.07 7.72
CA VAL A 74 8.04 4.77 7.98
C VAL A 74 7.87 3.27 8.02
N THR A 75 7.17 2.77 9.04
CA THR A 75 6.82 1.36 9.16
C THR A 75 5.30 1.23 9.13
N LEU A 76 4.79 0.47 8.17
CA LEU A 76 3.39 0.11 8.07
C LEU A 76 3.21 -1.32 8.58
N THR A 77 2.38 -1.48 9.60
CA THR A 77 2.01 -2.79 10.14
C THR A 77 0.55 -3.08 9.80
N ALA A 78 0.29 -4.27 9.30
CA ALA A 78 -1.05 -4.77 9.00
C ALA A 78 -1.25 -6.13 9.69
N THR A 79 -2.22 -6.21 10.58
CA THR A 79 -2.52 -7.41 11.37
C THR A 79 -3.93 -7.88 11.11
N CYS A 80 -4.11 -9.17 10.91
CA CYS A 80 -5.41 -9.81 10.72
C CYS A 80 -5.53 -11.04 11.64
N PRO A 81 -6.73 -11.39 12.11
CA PRO A 81 -6.97 -12.72 12.69
C PRO A 81 -7.01 -13.79 11.59
N ALA A 82 -6.33 -14.91 11.80
CA ALA A 82 -6.41 -16.11 10.97
C ALA A 82 -7.46 -17.08 11.55
N SER A 83 -7.99 -17.96 10.68
CA SER A 83 -9.07 -18.89 11.02
C SER A 83 -8.68 -19.99 12.04
N ASP A 84 -7.39 -20.18 12.28
CA ASP A 84 -6.84 -21.06 13.31
C ASP A 84 -6.76 -20.40 14.70
N GLY A 85 -7.10 -19.12 14.80
CA GLY A 85 -7.07 -18.32 16.03
C GLY A 85 -5.75 -17.59 16.27
N GLU A 86 -4.73 -17.80 15.43
CA GLU A 86 -3.50 -17.01 15.45
C GLU A 86 -3.71 -15.70 14.66
N SER A 87 -2.79 -14.73 14.77
CA SER A 87 -2.92 -13.44 14.08
C SER A 87 -1.75 -13.20 13.16
N ILE A 88 -2.01 -13.19 11.86
CA ILE A 88 -0.97 -12.90 10.89
C ILE A 88 -0.71 -11.39 10.94
N THR A 89 0.56 -11.05 11.17
CA THR A 89 1.05 -9.69 11.13
C THR A 89 2.06 -9.56 10.00
N VAL A 90 1.88 -8.52 9.18
CA VAL A 90 2.79 -8.14 8.12
C VAL A 90 3.31 -6.74 8.43
N GLU A 91 4.61 -6.56 8.31
CA GLU A 91 5.28 -5.29 8.49
C GLU A 91 6.08 -4.92 7.24
N VAL A 92 5.92 -3.67 6.80
CA VAL A 92 6.70 -3.10 5.71
C VAL A 92 7.35 -1.82 6.21
N SER A 93 8.68 -1.79 6.18
CA SER A 93 9.45 -0.60 6.49
C SER A 93 9.92 0.09 5.23
N PHE A 94 9.92 1.41 5.26
CA PHE A 94 10.30 2.28 4.17
C PHE A 94 11.31 3.30 4.66
N GLN A 95 12.36 3.53 3.88
CA GLN A 95 13.23 4.70 4.05
C GLN A 95 12.64 5.89 3.29
N LYS A 96 12.84 7.08 3.85
CA LYS A 96 12.42 8.36 3.27
C LYS A 96 13.66 9.07 2.69
N ASP A 97 13.58 9.51 1.45
CA ASP A 97 14.62 10.37 0.88
C ASP A 97 14.44 11.86 1.26
N GLU A 98 15.36 12.70 0.80
CA GLU A 98 15.34 14.15 1.02
C GLU A 98 14.09 14.85 0.44
N THR A 99 13.37 14.19 -0.49
CA THR A 99 12.15 14.69 -1.11
C THR A 99 10.87 14.23 -0.39
N GLY A 100 11.00 13.36 0.61
CA GLY A 100 9.89 12.72 1.30
C GLY A 100 9.32 11.51 0.57
N THR A 101 10.01 11.01 -0.45
CA THR A 101 9.61 9.82 -1.21
C THR A 101 9.99 8.56 -0.44
N LEU A 102 9.06 7.61 -0.37
CA LEU A 102 9.25 6.34 0.34
C LEU A 102 9.82 5.26 -0.59
N PHE A 103 10.82 4.55 -0.10
CA PHE A 103 11.44 3.39 -0.73
C PHE A 103 11.35 2.19 0.21
N PRO A 104 10.88 1.01 -0.25
CA PRO A 104 10.84 -0.17 0.59
C PRO A 104 12.24 -0.54 1.06
N ASP A 105 12.37 -0.81 2.35
CA ASP A 105 13.61 -1.15 3.03
C ASP A 105 13.60 -2.61 3.46
N SER A 106 12.59 -3.00 4.23
CA SER A 106 12.40 -4.36 4.71
C SER A 106 10.94 -4.78 4.66
N PHE A 107 10.76 -6.10 4.59
CA PHE A 107 9.47 -6.75 4.62
C PHE A 107 9.55 -7.91 5.59
N ASP A 108 8.64 -7.95 6.57
CA ASP A 108 8.56 -9.01 7.57
C ASP A 108 7.11 -9.51 7.69
N TYR A 109 6.95 -10.80 8.01
CA TYR A 109 5.64 -11.38 8.26
C TYR A 109 5.74 -12.56 9.25
N GLY A 110 4.73 -12.68 10.12
CA GLY A 110 4.66 -13.73 11.15
C GLY A 110 3.23 -14.00 11.60
N ASN A 111 3.05 -15.06 12.39
CA ASN A 111 1.80 -15.48 13.02
C ASN A 111 1.99 -15.59 14.53
#